data_AF-A0A969GQ26-F1
#
_entry.id   AF-A0A969GQ26-F1
#
_cell.length_a   1.000
_cell.length_b   1.000
_cell.length_c   1.000
_cell.angle_alpha   90.00
_cell.angle_beta   90.00
_cell.angle_gamma   90.00
#
_symmetry.space_group_name_H-M   'P 1'
#
loop_
_entity.id
_entity.type
_entity.pdbx_description
1 polymer ?
#
loop_
_entity_poly.entity_id
_entity_poly.type
_entity_poly.pdbx_seq_one_letter_code
_entity_poly.pdbx_strand_id
1 'polypeptide(L)'
;MAIVWQAGDRFVFWDSENFPEVVPNLAKSWEINDGGAEIIIHLREGVKWSDGEPFTTADVMFWYEHMYQNEEIVPVRSPFFNIDEGATLEAVDDYTLR
;
A
#
# COMPACT_ATOMS: atom_id res chain seq x y z
N MET A 1 19.91 3.42 -17.00
CA MET A 1 19.94 3.17 -15.54
C MET A 1 18.94 4.12 -14.92
N ALA A 2 17.71 3.68 -14.71
CA ALA A 2 16.67 4.51 -14.13
C ALA A 2 16.74 4.36 -12.61
N ILE A 3 17.13 5.44 -11.93
CA ILE A 3 16.94 5.59 -10.49
C ILE A 3 15.46 5.98 -10.34
N VAL A 4 14.61 5.01 -10.03
CA VAL A 4 13.27 5.31 -9.54
C VAL A 4 13.44 5.60 -8.05
N TRP A 5 13.22 6.87 -7.68
CA TRP A 5 13.31 7.37 -6.32
C TRP A 5 12.44 6.52 -5.38
N GLN A 6 13.04 5.76 -4.47
CA GLN A 6 12.35 5.14 -3.33
C GLN A 6 12.08 6.17 -2.22
N ALA A 7 11.54 7.33 -2.58
CA ALA A 7 11.22 8.40 -1.64
C ALA A 7 9.75 8.25 -1.20
N GLY A 8 9.48 7.22 -0.41
CA GLY A 8 8.16 6.97 0.17
C GLY A 8 8.27 5.84 1.18
N ASP A 9 7.64 6.03 2.35
CA ASP A 9 7.54 4.95 3.33
C ASP A 9 6.71 3.80 2.76
N ARG A 10 7.18 2.58 3.02
CA ARG A 10 6.51 1.35 2.58
C ARG A 10 5.57 0.84 3.65
N PHE A 11 4.56 0.07 3.26
CA PHE A 11 3.75 -0.68 4.22
C PHE A 11 4.57 -1.72 4.97
N VAL A 12 5.49 -2.39 4.27
CA VAL A 12 6.39 -3.42 4.81
C VAL A 12 7.82 -3.24 4.29
N PHE A 13 8.79 -3.74 5.03
CA PHE A 13 10.18 -3.86 4.59
C PHE A 13 10.61 -5.32 4.47
N TRP A 14 11.66 -5.56 3.70
CA TRP A 14 12.37 -6.82 3.75
C TRP A 14 13.25 -6.85 5.00
N ASP A 15 13.28 -7.99 5.68
CA ASP A 15 14.29 -8.26 6.70
C ASP A 15 15.65 -8.39 5.99
N SER A 16 16.59 -7.51 6.34
CA SER A 16 17.94 -7.53 5.78
C SER A 16 18.78 -8.71 6.25
N GLU A 17 18.47 -9.26 7.42
CA GLU A 17 19.18 -10.39 8.02
C GLU A 17 18.55 -11.73 7.60
N ASN A 18 17.22 -11.77 7.45
CA ASN A 18 16.44 -13.00 7.22
C ASN A 18 15.71 -13.03 5.86
N PHE A 19 16.30 -12.50 4.79
CA PHE A 19 15.67 -12.50 3.46
C PHE A 19 15.24 -13.92 3.02
N PRO A 20 14.00 -14.14 2.51
CA PRO A 20 13.02 -13.14 2.06
C PRO A 20 11.92 -12.81 3.08
N GLU A 21 12.20 -12.86 4.39
CA GLU A 21 11.20 -12.46 5.39
C GLU A 21 10.83 -10.98 5.28
N VAL A 22 9.59 -10.66 5.63
CA VAL A 22 9.01 -9.32 5.57
C VAL A 22 8.63 -8.86 6.96
N VAL A 23 8.90 -7.58 7.27
CA VAL A 23 8.65 -6.97 8.58
C VAL A 23 7.72 -5.76 8.49
N PRO A 24 6.92 -5.50 9.54
CA PRO A 24 5.98 -4.36 9.59
C PRO A 24 6.67 -2.98 9.48
N ASN A 25 6.09 -2.06 8.71
CA ASN A 25 6.40 -0.63 8.75
C ASN A 25 5.12 0.19 8.96
N LEU A 26 4.58 0.90 7.95
CA LEU A 26 3.31 1.62 8.09
C LEU A 26 2.12 0.67 8.32
N ALA A 27 2.18 -0.53 7.75
CA ALA A 27 1.28 -1.62 8.13
C ALA A 27 1.82 -2.32 9.37
N LYS A 28 0.96 -2.54 10.37
CA LYS A 28 1.27 -3.32 11.58
C LYS A 28 1.22 -4.83 11.32
N SER A 29 0.35 -5.26 10.42
CA SER A 29 0.19 -6.67 10.02
C SER A 29 -0.53 -6.75 8.68
N TRP A 30 -0.46 -7.92 8.05
CA TRP A 30 -1.24 -8.25 6.86
C TRP A 30 -1.61 -9.73 6.90
N GLU A 31 -2.69 -10.06 6.21
CA GLU A 31 -3.23 -11.41 6.09
C GLU A 31 -3.43 -11.72 4.61
N ILE A 32 -3.16 -12.97 4.23
CA ILE A 32 -3.37 -13.44 2.85
C ILE A 32 -4.33 -14.61 2.95
N ASN A 33 -5.55 -14.41 2.44
CA ASN A 33 -6.65 -15.36 2.51
C ASN A 33 -6.98 -15.92 1.12
N ASP A 34 -7.93 -16.87 1.08
CA ASP A 34 -8.49 -17.43 -0.15
C ASP A 34 -7.47 -17.90 -1.19
N GLY A 35 -6.37 -18.49 -0.71
CA GLY A 35 -5.29 -18.99 -1.58
C GLY A 35 -4.49 -17.89 -2.28
N GLY A 36 -4.51 -16.66 -1.77
CA GLY A 36 -3.84 -15.50 -2.34
C GLY A 36 -4.75 -14.53 -3.09
N ALA A 37 -6.06 -14.74 -3.06
CA ALA A 37 -7.04 -13.89 -3.75
C ALA A 37 -7.48 -12.67 -2.93
N GLU A 38 -7.29 -12.70 -1.61
CA GLU A 38 -7.64 -11.60 -0.71
C GLU A 38 -6.44 -11.24 0.17
N ILE A 39 -6.15 -9.95 0.29
CA ILE A 39 -5.08 -9.43 1.15
C ILE A 39 -5.67 -8.38 2.07
N ILE A 40 -5.65 -8.64 3.37
CA ILE A 40 -6.08 -7.67 4.38
C ILE A 40 -4.84 -6.99 4.94
N ILE A 41 -4.78 -5.66 4.90
CA ILE A 41 -3.66 -4.87 5.42
C ILE A 41 -4.16 -4.03 6.58
N HIS A 42 -3.51 -4.17 7.73
CA HIS A 42 -3.80 -3.38 8.93
C HIS A 42 -2.75 -2.29 9.08
N LEU A 43 -3.16 -1.04 9.03
CA LEU A 43 -2.34 0.15 9.24
C LEU A 43 -2.07 0.39 10.73
N ARG A 44 -0.98 1.10 11.03
CA ARG A 44 -0.71 1.58 12.40
C ARG A 44 -1.60 2.77 12.75
N GLU A 45 -2.30 2.65 13.87
CA GLU A 45 -3.09 3.73 14.44
C GLU A 45 -2.18 4.83 15.01
N GLY A 46 -2.60 6.08 14.87
CA GLY A 46 -1.89 7.24 15.41
C GLY A 46 -0.67 7.71 14.61
N VAL A 47 -0.38 7.09 13.45
CA VAL A 47 0.57 7.64 12.48
C VAL A 47 0.06 8.96 11.93
N LYS A 48 0.96 9.90 11.72
CA LYS A 48 0.65 11.24 11.22
C LYS A 48 1.58 11.61 10.09
N TRP A 49 1.06 12.39 9.16
CA TRP A 49 1.86 13.13 8.20
C TRP A 49 2.75 14.16 8.91
N SER A 50 3.76 14.64 8.20
CA SER A 50 4.72 15.62 8.74
C SER A 50 4.10 16.95 9.14
N ASP A 51 2.91 17.28 8.62
CA ASP A 51 2.09 18.44 8.99
C ASP A 51 1.18 18.20 10.20
N GLY A 52 1.09 16.96 10.67
CA GLY A 52 0.34 16.55 11.86
C GLY A 52 -1.04 15.95 11.57
N GLU A 53 -1.49 15.93 10.31
CA GLU A 53 -2.74 15.27 9.94
C GLU A 53 -2.62 13.74 10.12
N PRO A 54 -3.68 13.05 10.55
CA PRO A 54 -3.66 11.60 10.74
C PRO A 54 -3.52 10.89 9.40
N PHE A 55 -2.66 9.87 9.36
CA PHE A 55 -2.55 8.97 8.22
C PHE A 55 -3.56 7.82 8.37
N THR A 56 -4.42 7.63 7.36
CA THR A 56 -5.53 6.66 7.37
C THR A 56 -5.68 5.97 6.03
N THR A 57 -6.60 5.00 5.95
CA THR A 57 -6.97 4.35 4.68
C THR A 57 -7.49 5.34 3.64
N ALA A 58 -8.07 6.47 4.04
CA ALA A 58 -8.53 7.51 3.12
C ALA A 58 -7.40 8.08 2.26
N ASP A 59 -6.19 8.23 2.82
CA ASP A 59 -5.02 8.70 2.08
C ASP A 59 -4.58 7.68 1.02
N VAL A 60 -4.68 6.39 1.35
CA VAL A 60 -4.33 5.29 0.45
C VAL A 60 -5.35 5.20 -0.69
N MET A 61 -6.65 5.31 -0.37
CA MET A 61 -7.71 5.35 -1.36
C MET A 61 -7.59 6.58 -2.27
N PHE A 62 -7.26 7.75 -1.71
CA PHE A 62 -7.00 8.94 -2.51
C PHE A 62 -5.86 8.72 -3.51
N TRP A 63 -4.73 8.17 -3.05
CA TRP A 63 -3.61 7.84 -3.93
C TRP A 63 -4.05 6.87 -5.03
N TYR A 64 -4.82 5.84 -4.68
CA TYR A 64 -5.26 4.83 -5.65
C TYR A 64 -6.22 5.42 -6.70
N GLU A 65 -7.29 6.07 -6.25
CA GLU A 65 -8.38 6.54 -7.10
C GLU A 65 -8.01 7.78 -7.93
N HIS A 66 -7.27 8.72 -7.34
CA HIS A 66 -7.00 10.01 -7.99
C HIS A 66 -5.60 10.13 -8.59
N MET A 67 -4.63 9.33 -8.13
CA MET A 67 -3.28 9.35 -8.69
C MET A 67 -2.99 8.10 -9.52
N TYR A 68 -3.09 6.90 -8.94
CA TYR A 68 -2.67 5.67 -9.62
C TYR A 68 -3.57 5.31 -10.81
N GLN A 69 -4.88 5.51 -10.67
CA GLN A 69 -5.84 5.25 -11.74
C GLN A 69 -5.85 6.34 -12.83
N ASN A 70 -5.24 7.50 -12.58
CA ASN A 70 -5.15 8.58 -13.56
C ASN A 70 -4.02 8.32 -14.57
N GLU A 71 -4.38 8.02 -15.82
CA GLU A 71 -3.44 7.72 -16.91
C GLU A 71 -2.54 8.90 -17.31
N GLU A 72 -2.93 10.14 -17.02
CA GLU A 72 -2.07 11.30 -17.27
C GLU A 72 -0.93 11.38 -16.25
N ILE A 73 -1.18 10.94 -15.01
CA ILE A 73 -0.20 10.94 -13.91
C ILE A 73 0.65 9.66 -13.97
N VAL A 74 0.00 8.51 -14.16
CA VAL A 74 0.62 7.19 -14.26
C VAL A 74 0.34 6.60 -15.64
N PRO A 75 1.11 7.02 -16.68
CA PRO A 75 0.89 6.57 -18.05
C PRO A 75 1.27 5.10 -18.28
N VAL A 76 2.08 4.53 -17.39
CA VAL A 76 2.46 3.11 -17.41
C VAL A 76 2.23 2.56 -16.01
N ARG A 77 1.20 1.72 -15.86
CA ARG A 77 0.89 1.03 -14.60
C ARG A 77 1.97 0.00 -14.26
N SER A 78 2.16 -0.22 -12.97
CA SER A 78 3.12 -1.22 -12.49
C SER A 78 2.59 -2.62 -12.82
N PRO A 79 3.38 -3.49 -13.46
CA PRO A 79 2.96 -4.88 -13.70
C PRO A 79 2.77 -5.68 -12.40
N PHE A 80 3.30 -5.18 -11.29
CA PHE A 80 3.14 -5.77 -9.95
C PHE A 80 1.89 -5.27 -9.21
N PHE A 81 1.19 -4.28 -9.76
CA PHE A 81 -0.01 -3.69 -9.16
C PHE A 81 -1.06 -3.48 -10.25
N ASN A 82 -1.56 -4.60 -10.77
CA ASN A 82 -2.59 -4.69 -11.80
C ASN A 82 -3.92 -5.08 -11.14
N ILE A 83 -4.58 -4.12 -10.51
CA ILE A 83 -5.92 -4.33 -9.94
C ILE A 83 -6.99 -4.39 -11.05
N ASP A 84 -6.67 -3.86 -12.24
CA ASP A 84 -7.58 -3.78 -13.39
C ASP A 84 -8.00 -5.14 -13.98
N GLU A 85 -7.36 -6.25 -13.59
CA GLU A 85 -7.74 -7.62 -13.97
C GLU A 85 -8.69 -8.29 -12.95
N GLY A 86 -9.56 -7.51 -12.30
CA GLY A 86 -10.67 -8.01 -11.48
C GLY A 86 -10.42 -8.07 -9.98
N ALA A 87 -9.32 -7.49 -9.49
CA ALA A 87 -9.17 -7.21 -8.07
C ALA A 87 -9.84 -5.87 -7.73
N THR A 88 -10.13 -5.64 -6.44
CA THR A 88 -10.64 -4.37 -5.93
C THR A 88 -9.77 -3.96 -4.74
N LEU A 89 -9.65 -2.65 -4.51
CA LEU A 89 -9.06 -2.11 -3.29
C LEU A 89 -10.19 -1.41 -2.52
N GLU A 90 -10.40 -1.82 -1.28
CA GLU A 90 -11.47 -1.32 -0.43
C GLU A 90 -10.91 -0.89 0.94
N ALA A 91 -11.33 0.28 1.42
CA ALA A 91 -11.14 0.68 2.81
C ALA A 91 -12.29 0.12 3.66
N VAL A 92 -11.99 -0.85 4.52
CA VAL A 92 -12.97 -1.47 5.43
C VAL A 92 -13.29 -0.53 6.59
N ASP A 93 -12.25 0.12 7.13
CA ASP A 93 -12.31 1.18 8.13
C ASP A 93 -11.09 2.11 8.00
N ASP A 94 -10.91 3.05 8.94
CA ASP A 94 -9.82 4.05 8.93
C ASP A 94 -8.41 3.45 8.93
N TYR A 95 -8.25 2.18 9.32
CA TYR A 95 -6.96 1.51 9.47
C TYR A 95 -6.89 0.11 8.84
N THR A 96 -7.92 -0.34 8.12
CA THR A 96 -7.93 -1.66 7.45
C THR A 96 -8.27 -1.54 5.97
N LEU A 97 -7.37 -2.04 5.13
CA LEU A 97 -7.54 -2.19 3.67
C LEU A 97 -7.78 -3.66 3.31
N ARG A 98 -8.52 -3.87 2.22
CA ARG A 98 -8.83 -5.18 1.65
C ARG A 98 -8.71 -5.15 0.13
#